data_AF-D5W7B2-F1
#
_entry.id   AF-D5W7B2-F1
#
_cell.length_a   1.000
_cell.length_b   1.000
_cell.length_c   1.000
_cell.angle_alpha   90.00
_cell.angle_beta   90.00
_cell.angle_gamma   90.00
#
_symmetry.space_group_name_H-M   'P 1'
#
loop_
_entity.id
_entity.type
_entity.pdbx_description
1 polymer ?
#
loop_
_entity_poly.entity_id
_entity_poly.type
_entity_poly.pdbx_seq_one_letter_code
_entity_poly.pdbx_strand_id
1 'polypeptide(L)'
;METPSKRLSDTQVQVASKIYQFRSPQEADRFVQCLRGGDASRCVADVPPETATDAYPPGTRAGSRAGITIAPPPGGLDSDE
;
A
#
# COMPACT_ATOMS: atom_id res chain seq x y z
N MET A 1 -10.84 11.55 17.89
CA MET A 1 -9.99 10.36 17.69
C MET A 1 -8.78 10.84 16.92
N GLU A 2 -7.58 10.71 17.47
CA GLU A 2 -6.36 11.02 16.71
C GLU A 2 -6.14 9.93 15.65
N THR A 3 -5.95 10.34 14.40
CA THR A 3 -5.65 9.41 13.33
C THR A 3 -4.19 8.96 13.47
N PRO A 4 -3.89 7.65 13.66
CA PRO A 4 -2.52 7.20 13.85
C PRO A 4 -1.70 7.42 12.57
N SER A 5 -0.76 8.34 12.65
CA SER A 5 0.16 8.69 11.57
C SER A 5 1.61 8.45 11.99
N LYS A 6 2.40 7.87 11.10
CA LYS A 6 3.85 7.65 11.27
C LYS A 6 4.60 8.45 10.20
N ARG A 7 5.49 9.33 10.63
CA ARG A 7 6.37 10.06 9.70
C ARG A 7 7.49 9.11 9.24
N LEU A 8 7.52 8.79 7.95
CA LEU A 8 8.54 7.93 7.35
C LEU A 8 9.76 8.75 6.90
N SER A 9 9.52 9.95 6.40
CA SER A 9 10.56 10.90 5.99
C SER A 9 10.01 12.33 6.06
N ASP A 10 10.88 13.29 5.77
CA ASP A 10 10.55 14.71 5.83
C ASP A 10 9.33 15.07 4.94
N THR A 11 9.20 14.39 3.80
CA THR A 11 8.11 14.51 2.82
C THR A 11 7.17 13.29 2.74
N GLN A 12 7.35 12.26 3.58
CA GLN A 12 6.52 11.05 3.54
C GLN A 12 5.83 10.80 4.87
N VAL A 13 4.52 10.66 4.82
CA VAL A 13 3.67 10.40 5.98
C VAL A 13 2.85 9.14 5.74
N GLN A 14 3.02 8.15 6.59
CA GLN A 14 2.17 6.97 6.63
C GLN A 14 0.97 7.25 7.54
N VAL A 15 -0.24 6.97 7.07
CA VAL A 15 -1.46 7.03 7.88
C VAL A 15 -2.17 5.70 7.72
N ALA A 16 -2.38 4.99 8.82
CA ALA A 16 -2.85 3.61 8.81
C ALA A 16 -2.03 2.74 7.84
N SER A 17 -2.64 2.25 6.75
CA SER A 17 -2.01 1.42 5.72
C SER A 17 -1.69 2.18 4.43
N LYS A 18 -1.74 3.52 4.41
CA LYS A 18 -1.37 4.32 3.23
C LYS A 18 -0.15 5.19 3.50
N ILE A 19 0.71 5.35 2.50
CA ILE A 19 1.85 6.26 2.50
C ILE A 19 1.53 7.40 1.54
N TYR A 20 1.58 8.61 2.06
CA TYR A 20 1.41 9.86 1.32
C TYR A 20 2.77 10.52 1.13
N GLN A 21 3.10 10.84 -0.11
CA GLN A 21 4.30 11.56 -0.53
C GLN A 21 3.91 12.98 -0.86
N PHE A 22 4.62 13.94 -0.29
CA PHE A 22 4.45 15.37 -0.55
C PHE A 22 5.67 15.92 -1.29
N ARG A 23 5.48 17.06 -1.95
CA ARG A 23 6.54 17.74 -2.69
C ARG A 23 7.51 18.45 -1.76
N SER A 24 7.03 18.90 -0.60
CA SER A 24 7.82 19.68 0.35
C SER A 24 7.53 19.31 1.81
N PRO A 25 8.52 19.47 2.73
CA PRO A 25 8.34 19.26 4.17
C PRO A 25 7.14 20.00 4.75
N GLN A 26 6.95 21.23 4.29
CA GLN A 26 5.92 22.14 4.79
C GLN A 26 4.51 21.63 4.48
N GLU A 27 4.32 20.91 3.38
CA GLU A 27 3.04 20.27 3.06
C GLU A 27 2.83 19.03 3.92
N ALA A 28 3.88 18.23 4.11
CA ALA A 28 3.82 17.05 4.99
C ALA A 28 3.49 17.45 6.44
N ASP A 29 4.06 18.54 6.94
CA ASP A 29 3.79 19.06 8.28
C ASP A 29 2.35 19.58 8.42
N ARG A 30 1.86 20.35 7.44
CA ARG A 30 0.45 20.78 7.38
C ARG A 30 -0.51 19.59 7.37
N PHE A 31 -0.17 18.54 6.63
CA PHE A 31 -0.96 17.30 6.60
C PHE A 31 -1.00 16.61 7.98
N VAL A 32 0.15 16.45 8.65
CA VAL A 32 0.22 15.89 10.01
C VAL A 32 -0.56 16.74 11.01
N GLN A 33 -0.50 18.07 10.88
CA GLN A 33 -1.26 18.98 11.73
C GLN A 33 -2.77 18.83 11.52
N CYS A 34 -3.21 18.64 10.27
CA CYS A 34 -4.61 18.35 9.96
C CYS A 34 -5.08 17.01 10.55
N LEU A 35 -4.24 15.95 10.50
CA LEU A 35 -4.57 14.63 11.04
C LEU A 35 -4.81 14.60 12.56
N ARG A 36 -4.24 15.56 13.31
CA ARG A 36 -4.50 15.68 14.76
C ARG A 36 -5.94 16.10 15.06
N GLY A 37 -6.60 16.80 14.14
CA GLY A 37 -7.92 17.38 14.33
C GLY A 37 -9.04 16.74 13.50
N GLY A 38 -8.72 15.84 12.57
CA GLY A 38 -9.70 15.29 11.64
C GLY A 38 -9.26 14.05 10.88
N ASP A 39 -10.04 13.71 9.85
CA ASP A 39 -9.88 12.51 9.04
C ASP A 39 -8.87 12.69 7.91
N ALA A 40 -8.10 11.64 7.62
CA ALA A 40 -7.13 11.62 6.53
C ALA A 40 -7.74 12.00 5.17
N SER A 41 -8.95 11.53 4.86
CA SER A 41 -9.63 11.87 3.59
C SER A 41 -9.92 13.36 3.44
N ARG A 42 -10.23 14.05 4.54
CA ARG A 42 -10.42 15.51 4.54
C ARG A 42 -9.09 16.23 4.34
N CYS A 43 -8.07 15.78 5.06
CA CYS A 43 -6.73 16.37 4.99
C CYS A 43 -6.06 16.18 3.63
N VAL A 44 -6.33 15.07 2.94
CA VAL A 44 -5.84 14.84 1.56
C VAL A 44 -6.53 15.79 0.58
N ALA A 45 -7.78 16.18 0.81
CA ALA A 45 -8.47 17.14 -0.04
C ALA A 45 -7.97 18.58 0.17
N ASP A 46 -7.55 18.92 1.39
CA ASP A 46 -7.00 20.23 1.74
C ASP A 46 -5.52 20.38 1.34
N VAL A 47 -4.73 19.33 1.61
CA VAL A 47 -3.31 19.24 1.29
C VAL A 47 -3.09 18.03 0.38
N PRO A 48 -3.24 18.19 -0.95
CA PRO A 48 -3.11 17.07 -1.88
C PRO A 48 -1.66 16.58 -1.93
N PRO A 49 -1.41 15.29 -1.62
CA PRO A 49 -0.10 14.68 -1.79
C PRO A 49 0.23 14.51 -3.27
N GLU A 50 1.52 14.49 -3.61
CA GLU A 50 1.98 14.16 -4.97
C GLU A 50 1.64 12.72 -5.34
N THR A 51 1.84 11.79 -4.40
CA THR A 51 1.44 10.40 -4.59
C THR A 51 0.89 9.80 -3.30
N ALA A 52 -0.07 8.90 -3.43
CA ALA A 52 -0.64 8.12 -2.34
C ALA A 52 -0.54 6.65 -2.70
N THR A 53 0.36 5.92 -2.04
CA THR A 53 0.53 4.48 -2.24
C THR A 53 0.04 3.70 -1.02
N ASP A 54 -0.29 2.44 -1.19
CA ASP A 54 -0.52 1.57 -0.04
C ASP A 54 0.82 1.20 0.60
N ALA A 55 0.90 1.26 1.92
CA ALA A 55 2.08 0.88 2.68
C ALA A 55 2.39 -0.62 2.52
N TYR A 56 1.37 -1.41 2.20
CA TYR A 56 1.53 -2.78 1.82
C TYR A 56 1.54 -2.88 0.29
N PRO A 57 2.61 -3.39 -0.34
CA PRO A 57 2.52 -3.69 -1.75
C PRO A 57 1.34 -4.66 -1.95
N PRO A 58 0.58 -4.57 -3.06
CA PRO A 58 -0.50 -5.52 -3.37
C PRO A 58 -0.02 -6.98 -3.54
N GLY A 59 1.22 -7.32 -3.16
CA GLY A 59 1.82 -8.64 -3.24
C GLY A 59 1.91 -9.42 -1.92
N THR A 60 1.62 -8.83 -0.74
CA THR A 60 1.75 -9.57 0.54
C THR A 60 0.42 -10.05 1.14
N ARG A 61 -0.65 -10.05 0.33
CA ARG A 61 -1.66 -11.11 0.38
C ARG A 61 -1.38 -12.13 -0.73
N ALA A 62 -0.16 -12.68 -0.78
CA ALA A 62 0.11 -13.90 -1.51
C ALA A 62 -0.35 -15.13 -0.71
N GLY A 63 -1.63 -15.12 -0.32
CA GLY A 63 -2.41 -16.33 -0.12
C GLY A 63 -3.56 -16.21 -1.10
N SER A 64 -3.56 -17.04 -2.15
CA SER A 64 -4.51 -17.03 -3.29
C SER A 64 -4.03 -16.32 -4.57
N ARG A 65 -2.80 -16.57 -4.98
CA ARG A 65 -2.64 -17.03 -6.37
C ARG A 65 -1.83 -18.31 -6.28
N ALA A 66 -2.56 -19.40 -6.04
CA ALA A 66 -2.09 -20.71 -6.40
C ALA A 66 -1.58 -20.60 -7.84
N GLY A 67 -0.26 -20.56 -7.99
CA GLY A 67 0.36 -21.08 -9.18
C GLY A 67 -0.04 -22.55 -9.22
N ILE A 68 -1.24 -22.82 -9.74
CA ILE A 68 -1.54 -24.10 -10.34
C ILE A 68 -0.59 -24.21 -11.52
N THR A 69 0.64 -24.63 -11.23
CA THR A 69 1.43 -25.39 -12.18
C THR A 69 0.63 -26.67 -12.39
N ILE A 70 -0.35 -26.60 -13.30
CA ILE A 70 -0.95 -27.78 -13.89
C ILE A 70 0.20 -28.39 -14.69
N ALA A 71 0.98 -29.24 -14.04
CA ALA A 71 1.87 -30.13 -14.75
C ALA A 71 0.98 -30.94 -15.71
N PRO A 72 1.29 -30.97 -17.02
CA PRO A 72 0.53 -31.79 -17.95
C PRO A 72 0.59 -33.26 -17.49
N PRO A 73 -0.49 -34.04 -17.65
CA PRO A 73 -0.44 -35.46 -17.32
C PRO A 73 0.64 -36.12 -18.19
N PRO A 74 1.52 -36.99 -17.63
CA PRO A 74 2.32 -37.86 -18.47
C PRO A 74 1.37 -38.86 -19.13
N GLY A 75 0.98 -38.54 -20.37
CA GLY A 75 0.35 -39.48 -21.28
C GLY A 75 1.44 -40.33 -21.95
N GLY A 76 1.34 -41.64 -21.76
CA GLY A 76 1.48 -42.62 -22.85
C GLY A 76 2.88 -43.06 -23.27
N LEU A 77 3.29 -44.22 -22.73
CA LEU A 77 3.95 -45.34 -23.42
C LEU A 77 3.66 -46.55 -22.51
N ASP A 78 2.62 -47.35 -22.75
CA ASP A 78 2.43 -48.38 -23.79
C ASP A 78 3.65 -49.26 -24.05
N SER A 79 3.36 -50.57 -24.15
CA SER A 79 4.23 -51.70 -24.52
C SER A 79 5.18 -52.21 -23.42
N ASP A 80 5.37 -53.50 -23.19
CA ASP A 80 4.80 -54.76 -23.69
C ASP A 80 5.51 -55.86 -22.87
N GLU A 81 4.82 -56.97 -22.62
CA GLU A 81 5.33 -58.29 -22.18
C GLU A 81 5.79 -58.53 -20.72
#